data_AF-A0A6I8LTJ3-F1
#
_entry.id   AF-A0A6I8LTJ3-F1
#
_cell.length_a   1.000
_cell.length_b   1.000
_cell.length_c   1.000
_cell.angle_alpha   90.00
_cell.angle_beta   90.00
_cell.angle_gamma   90.00
#
_symmetry.space_group_name_H-M   'P 1'
#
loop_
_entity.id
_entity.type
_entity.pdbx_description
1 polymer ?
#
loop_
_entity_poly.entity_id
_entity_poly.type
_entity_poly.pdbx_seq_one_letter_code
_entity_poly.pdbx_strand_id
1 'polypeptide(L)'
;MLAGAFLTAATWSPAGADDLVTHHEFQVNCSPSHHQPDDPIVFPGLPGASHDHTFIGNKTTNAATTLQSLQNSGVGNTTCLAPDDLSAYWFPTVYNGNQVVLPNFAQVVYYKSGILDYTKVVPFPPGLRYVAGSVTATQDEFQHAPGAIEGWECGDSFHNWDIPVQCTPGSQLNIRYQAPSCWDGVHLDSADHKSHMAYPDRTTLTCPGDHPVPVPMLEFKMAFPVSGDMSGVHLASGRGYSWHYDFFNAWDPPTLAALVTHCINGGLQCDPRGFDLYKPDRGTVLGPNYRLPGRP
;
A
#
# COMPACT_ATOMS: atom_id res chain seq x y z
N MET A 1 -18.62 -27.77 -58.22
CA MET A 1 -19.19 -26.99 -57.11
C MET A 1 -18.12 -26.89 -56.02
N LEU A 2 -17.43 -25.76 -55.95
CA LEU A 2 -16.36 -25.49 -54.98
C LEU A 2 -16.98 -24.70 -53.83
N ALA A 3 -17.00 -25.28 -52.62
CA ALA A 3 -17.42 -24.60 -51.41
C ALA A 3 -16.20 -23.92 -50.79
N GLY A 4 -16.12 -22.60 -50.89
CA GLY A 4 -15.11 -21.78 -50.20
C GLY A 4 -15.59 -21.47 -48.79
N ALA A 5 -14.90 -21.98 -47.77
CA ALA A 5 -15.10 -21.57 -46.38
C ALA A 5 -14.36 -20.24 -46.15
N PHE A 6 -15.12 -19.16 -45.92
CA PHE A 6 -14.56 -17.90 -45.47
C PHE A 6 -14.30 -17.97 -43.96
N LEU A 7 -13.01 -17.96 -43.58
CA LEU A 7 -12.58 -17.67 -42.21
C LEU A 7 -12.80 -16.18 -41.95
N THR A 8 -13.78 -15.85 -41.12
CA THR A 8 -13.93 -14.50 -40.55
C THR A 8 -12.84 -14.31 -39.50
N ALA A 9 -11.85 -13.48 -39.80
CA ALA A 9 -10.90 -12.99 -38.81
C ALA A 9 -11.67 -12.14 -37.77
N ALA A 10 -11.58 -12.54 -36.50
CA ALA A 10 -12.09 -11.75 -35.39
C ALA A 10 -11.22 -10.48 -35.28
N THR A 11 -11.76 -9.35 -35.70
CA THR A 11 -11.16 -8.03 -35.50
C THR A 11 -11.25 -7.70 -34.02
N TRP A 12 -10.11 -7.71 -33.32
CA TRP A 12 -10.01 -7.07 -32.01
C TRP A 12 -10.20 -5.56 -32.20
N SER A 13 -11.32 -5.04 -31.70
CA SER A 13 -11.51 -3.60 -31.58
C SER A 13 -10.53 -3.05 -30.53
N PRO A 14 -9.82 -1.94 -30.81
CA PRO A 14 -9.15 -1.20 -29.75
C PRO A 14 -10.21 -0.68 -28.78
N ALA A 15 -9.98 -0.84 -27.47
CA ALA A 15 -10.93 -0.47 -26.42
C ALA A 15 -11.39 0.98 -26.59
N GLY A 16 -12.72 1.15 -26.75
CA GLY A 16 -13.38 2.43 -26.88
C GLY A 16 -13.79 2.99 -25.51
N ALA A 17 -13.79 4.31 -25.41
CA ALA A 17 -14.07 5.09 -24.20
C ALA A 17 -15.52 4.98 -23.72
N ASP A 18 -15.84 3.94 -22.94
CA ASP A 18 -17.12 3.84 -22.21
C ASP A 18 -16.91 3.39 -20.73
N ASP A 19 -15.78 3.77 -20.14
CA ASP A 19 -15.38 3.33 -18.79
C ASP A 19 -15.97 4.23 -17.70
N LEU A 20 -17.11 3.82 -17.15
CA LEU A 20 -17.66 4.37 -15.91
C LEU A 20 -16.70 4.05 -14.74
N VAL A 21 -15.88 5.03 -14.38
CA VAL A 21 -14.89 5.02 -13.28
C VAL A 21 -13.69 4.09 -13.55
N THR A 22 -12.60 4.65 -14.10
CA THR A 22 -11.29 3.96 -14.09
C THR A 22 -10.47 4.41 -12.89
N HIS A 23 -10.47 3.61 -11.84
CA HIS A 23 -9.32 3.60 -10.96
C HIS A 23 -8.17 2.85 -11.67
N HIS A 24 -6.92 3.20 -11.36
CA HIS A 24 -5.72 2.61 -11.97
C HIS A 24 -4.91 1.99 -10.84
N GLU A 25 -5.37 0.86 -10.33
CA GLU A 25 -4.92 0.32 -9.05
C GLU A 25 -5.06 -1.20 -8.93
N PHE A 26 -4.33 -1.77 -7.99
CA PHE A 26 -4.62 -3.09 -7.44
C PHE A 26 -4.51 -3.10 -5.91
N GLN A 27 -5.18 -4.06 -5.30
CA GLN A 27 -5.20 -4.23 -3.84
C GLN A 27 -4.19 -5.26 -3.38
N VAL A 28 -3.56 -4.99 -2.25
CA VAL A 28 -2.75 -5.95 -1.49
C VAL A 28 -3.40 -6.08 -0.12
N ASN A 29 -3.91 -7.28 0.17
CA ASN A 29 -4.69 -7.52 1.38
C ASN A 29 -3.90 -8.40 2.35
N CYS A 30 -3.55 -7.86 3.51
CA CYS A 30 -2.68 -8.53 4.49
C CYS A 30 -3.22 -8.38 5.90
N SER A 31 -3.24 -9.47 6.67
CA SER A 31 -3.62 -9.43 8.09
C SER A 31 -2.43 -9.05 8.99
N PRO A 32 -2.66 -8.57 10.23
CA PRO A 32 -1.60 -8.45 11.23
C PRO A 32 -0.83 -9.75 11.45
N SER A 33 0.49 -9.64 11.51
CA SER A 33 1.41 -10.74 11.82
C SER A 33 1.80 -10.72 13.29
N HIS A 34 2.40 -9.62 13.72
CA HIS A 34 2.83 -9.33 15.09
C HIS A 34 2.93 -7.82 15.30
N HIS A 35 3.23 -7.42 16.52
CA HIS A 35 3.61 -6.04 16.85
C HIS A 35 4.85 -6.06 17.75
N GLN A 36 5.80 -5.16 17.49
CA GLN A 36 7.07 -5.07 18.21
C GLN A 36 7.63 -3.63 18.17
N PRO A 37 8.43 -3.20 19.15
CA PRO A 37 9.12 -1.90 19.18
C PRO A 37 10.37 -1.84 18.27
N ASP A 38 10.23 -2.35 17.05
CA ASP A 38 11.31 -2.50 16.08
C ASP A 38 11.06 -1.63 14.84
N ASP A 39 12.14 -1.13 14.24
CA ASP A 39 12.09 -0.43 12.95
C ASP A 39 13.39 -0.68 12.18
N PRO A 40 13.39 -1.57 11.16
CA PRO A 40 14.59 -1.89 10.40
C PRO A 40 15.01 -0.80 9.40
N ILE A 41 14.21 0.24 9.17
CA ILE A 41 14.58 1.38 8.33
C ILE A 41 15.26 2.44 9.19
N VAL A 42 14.58 2.89 10.25
CA VAL A 42 15.01 4.01 11.09
C VAL A 42 16.05 3.58 12.14
N PHE A 43 15.92 2.37 12.70
CA PHE A 43 16.81 1.83 13.74
C PHE A 43 17.37 0.45 13.36
N PRO A 44 18.08 0.33 12.22
CA PRO A 44 18.55 -0.96 11.71
C PRO A 44 19.48 -1.65 12.71
N GLY A 45 19.15 -2.90 13.04
CA GLY A 45 19.93 -3.75 13.95
C GLY A 45 19.79 -3.41 15.43
N LEU A 46 18.84 -2.55 15.81
CA LEU A 46 18.61 -2.13 17.19
C LEU A 46 17.21 -2.57 17.69
N PRO A 47 17.04 -3.82 18.17
CA PRO A 47 15.77 -4.28 18.71
C PRO A 47 15.28 -3.42 19.87
N GLY A 48 14.00 -3.06 19.87
CA GLY A 48 13.37 -2.26 20.92
C GLY A 48 13.75 -0.78 20.93
N ALA A 49 14.47 -0.29 19.91
CA ALA A 49 14.86 1.11 19.82
C ALA A 49 13.74 2.04 19.28
N SER A 50 12.70 1.47 18.67
CA SER A 50 11.57 2.24 18.17
C SER A 50 10.40 2.26 19.18
N HIS A 51 9.37 3.04 18.87
CA HIS A 51 8.05 2.80 19.43
C HIS A 51 7.42 1.54 18.81
N ASP A 52 6.33 1.05 19.39
CA ASP A 52 5.68 -0.18 18.95
C ASP A 52 5.00 -0.04 17.58
N HIS A 53 5.32 -0.94 16.67
CA HIS A 53 4.73 -1.02 15.34
C HIS A 53 3.93 -2.30 15.17
N THR A 54 2.81 -2.21 14.46
CA THR A 54 2.06 -3.36 13.96
C THR A 54 2.55 -3.71 12.56
N PHE A 55 2.93 -4.98 12.36
CA PHE A 55 3.49 -5.47 11.11
C PHE A 55 2.46 -6.30 10.31
N ILE A 56 2.35 -6.02 9.01
CA ILE A 56 1.64 -6.84 8.02
C ILE A 56 2.59 -7.22 6.88
N GLY A 57 2.23 -8.23 6.08
CA GLY A 57 3.10 -8.77 5.04
C GLY A 57 4.07 -9.81 5.58
N ASN A 58 5.37 -9.66 5.32
CA ASN A 58 6.37 -10.64 5.70
C ASN A 58 6.37 -10.90 7.22
N LYS A 59 6.17 -12.17 7.59
CA LYS A 59 6.02 -12.60 8.99
C LYS A 59 7.33 -12.56 9.79
N THR A 60 8.46 -12.30 9.14
CA THR A 60 9.79 -12.32 9.77
C THR A 60 10.33 -10.92 10.09
N THR A 61 9.59 -9.87 9.75
CA THR A 61 10.04 -8.48 9.93
C THR A 61 10.35 -8.17 11.40
N ASN A 62 11.56 -7.69 11.66
CA ASN A 62 12.09 -7.21 12.94
C ASN A 62 13.24 -6.22 12.71
N ALA A 63 13.90 -5.73 13.77
CA ALA A 63 14.97 -4.73 13.65
C ALA A 63 16.17 -5.17 12.79
N ALA A 64 16.43 -6.48 12.61
CA ALA A 64 17.52 -7.00 11.79
C ALA A 64 17.13 -7.25 10.31
N THR A 65 15.93 -6.81 9.89
CA THR A 65 15.42 -7.06 8.54
C THR A 65 16.32 -6.47 7.46
N THR A 66 16.61 -7.28 6.45
CA THR A 66 17.24 -6.86 5.19
C THR A 66 16.42 -7.39 4.02
N LEU A 67 16.65 -6.88 2.80
CA LEU A 67 16.02 -7.46 1.61
C LEU A 67 16.28 -8.98 1.52
N GLN A 68 17.50 -9.41 1.81
CA GLN A 68 17.87 -10.82 1.78
C GLN A 68 17.13 -11.64 2.84
N SER A 69 16.91 -11.11 4.05
CA SER A 69 16.15 -11.84 5.07
C SER A 69 14.68 -11.99 4.69
N LEU A 70 14.09 -10.95 4.10
CA LEU A 70 12.72 -10.99 3.56
C LEU A 70 12.60 -12.02 2.43
N GLN A 71 13.52 -12.01 1.47
CA GLN A 71 13.51 -12.98 0.36
C GLN A 71 13.76 -14.42 0.83
N ASN A 72 14.68 -14.61 1.79
CA ASN A 72 15.00 -15.92 2.35
C ASN A 72 13.91 -16.47 3.28
N SER A 73 12.92 -15.67 3.67
CA SER A 73 11.80 -16.14 4.48
C SER A 73 10.97 -17.20 3.76
N GLY A 74 11.05 -17.24 2.42
CA GLY A 74 10.38 -18.20 1.55
C GLY A 74 8.98 -17.75 1.12
N VAL A 75 8.59 -18.17 -0.09
CA VAL A 75 7.26 -17.95 -0.67
C VAL A 75 6.17 -18.37 0.32
N GLY A 76 5.15 -17.53 0.49
CA GLY A 76 4.04 -17.77 1.41
C GLY A 76 4.34 -17.43 2.87
N ASN A 77 5.57 -17.01 3.20
CA ASN A 77 5.90 -16.50 4.53
C ASN A 77 5.49 -15.03 4.71
N THR A 78 4.23 -14.75 4.36
CA THR A 78 3.59 -13.45 4.39
C THR A 78 2.16 -13.61 4.91
N THR A 79 1.58 -12.55 5.46
CA THR A 79 0.15 -12.49 5.79
C THR A 79 -0.70 -11.98 4.64
N CYS A 80 -0.08 -11.54 3.55
CA CYS A 80 -0.77 -11.11 2.34
C CYS A 80 -1.38 -12.30 1.58
N LEU A 81 -2.45 -12.04 0.82
CA LEU A 81 -3.07 -13.08 -0.01
C LEU A 81 -2.13 -13.61 -1.10
N ALA A 82 -1.29 -12.75 -1.68
CA ALA A 82 -0.31 -13.14 -2.70
C ALA A 82 0.94 -13.74 -2.03
N PRO A 83 1.24 -15.05 -2.19
CA PRO A 83 2.40 -15.68 -1.55
C PRO A 83 3.76 -15.14 -2.02
N ASP A 84 3.77 -14.50 -3.20
CA ASP A 84 4.94 -13.88 -3.83
C ASP A 84 5.20 -12.44 -3.33
N ASP A 85 4.33 -11.89 -2.47
CA ASP A 85 4.60 -10.64 -1.75
C ASP A 85 5.33 -10.91 -0.44
N LEU A 86 6.66 -10.82 -0.47
CA LEU A 86 7.50 -10.91 0.72
C LEU A 86 7.87 -9.55 1.30
N SER A 87 7.20 -8.47 0.86
CA SER A 87 7.43 -7.12 1.36
C SER A 87 6.99 -6.98 2.82
N ALA A 88 7.60 -6.02 3.50
CA ALA A 88 7.22 -5.64 4.86
C ALA A 88 6.49 -4.30 4.84
N TYR A 89 5.41 -4.22 5.61
CA TYR A 89 4.60 -3.03 5.79
C TYR A 89 4.32 -2.87 7.28
N TRP A 90 4.57 -1.70 7.85
CA TRP A 90 4.27 -1.46 9.26
C TRP A 90 3.86 -0.03 9.52
N PHE A 91 3.17 0.15 10.65
CA PHE A 91 2.62 1.43 11.11
C PHE A 91 2.54 1.41 12.64
N PRO A 92 2.43 2.57 13.31
CA PRO A 92 2.32 2.65 14.76
C PRO A 92 1.17 1.80 15.30
N THR A 93 1.46 0.98 16.30
CA THR A 93 0.43 0.18 16.97
C THR A 93 -0.60 1.10 17.64
N VAL A 94 -1.88 0.80 17.45
CA VAL A 94 -2.96 1.51 18.14
C VAL A 94 -3.12 0.90 19.53
N TYR A 95 -3.29 1.77 20.53
CA TYR A 95 -3.58 1.41 21.91
C TYR A 95 -4.91 2.01 22.35
N ASN A 96 -5.60 1.35 23.27
CA ASN A 96 -6.64 1.93 24.12
C ASN A 96 -6.20 1.80 25.58
N GLY A 97 -5.74 2.90 26.18
CA GLY A 97 -4.97 2.84 27.43
C GLY A 97 -3.70 2.00 27.21
N ASN A 98 -3.51 0.94 27.99
CA ASN A 98 -2.34 0.05 27.83
C ASN A 98 -2.65 -1.19 26.98
N GLN A 99 -3.86 -1.31 26.42
CA GLN A 99 -4.25 -2.47 25.63
C GLN A 99 -3.97 -2.22 24.15
N VAL A 100 -3.23 -3.14 23.54
CA VAL A 100 -3.00 -3.15 22.09
C VAL A 100 -4.32 -3.40 21.35
N VAL A 101 -4.57 -2.63 20.31
CA VAL A 101 -5.70 -2.76 19.39
C VAL A 101 -5.17 -3.14 18.01
N LEU A 102 -5.10 -4.43 17.73
CA LEU A 102 -4.74 -4.91 16.39
C LEU A 102 -5.96 -4.91 15.46
N PRO A 103 -5.76 -4.66 14.15
CA PRO A 103 -6.77 -4.98 13.17
C PRO A 103 -7.21 -6.45 13.26
N ASN A 104 -8.50 -6.73 13.08
CA ASN A 104 -9.05 -8.10 13.20
C ASN A 104 -9.44 -8.73 11.86
N PHE A 105 -9.02 -8.12 10.75
CA PHE A 105 -9.20 -8.63 9.39
C PHE A 105 -8.02 -8.20 8.49
N ALA A 106 -7.99 -8.70 7.25
CA ALA A 106 -6.98 -8.30 6.27
C ALA A 106 -7.14 -6.82 5.90
N GLN A 107 -6.10 -6.04 6.17
CA GLN A 107 -6.03 -4.63 5.84
C GLN A 107 -5.73 -4.45 4.35
N VAL A 108 -6.13 -3.32 3.77
CA VAL A 108 -5.96 -3.05 2.35
C VAL A 108 -4.84 -2.03 2.16
N VAL A 109 -3.81 -2.41 1.42
CA VAL A 109 -2.79 -1.52 0.87
C VAL A 109 -3.07 -1.40 -0.62
N TYR A 110 -3.47 -0.21 -1.07
CA TYR A 110 -3.66 0.02 -2.49
C TYR A 110 -2.35 0.40 -3.15
N TYR A 111 -2.11 -0.15 -4.33
CA TYR A 111 -1.06 0.27 -5.25
C TYR A 111 -1.75 1.04 -6.38
N LYS A 112 -1.66 2.36 -6.36
CA LYS A 112 -2.36 3.25 -7.31
C LYS A 112 -1.39 3.92 -8.27
N SER A 113 -1.88 4.52 -9.36
CA SER A 113 -1.00 5.20 -10.32
C SER A 113 -0.23 6.39 -9.73
N GLY A 114 -0.86 7.17 -8.84
CA GLY A 114 -0.30 8.40 -8.27
C GLY A 114 -0.13 9.57 -9.24
N ILE A 115 0.07 9.30 -10.53
CA ILE A 115 0.20 10.29 -11.60
C ILE A 115 -0.94 10.19 -12.62
N LEU A 116 -1.11 11.26 -13.41
CA LEU A 116 -2.12 11.32 -14.47
C LEU A 116 -1.82 10.35 -15.62
N ASP A 117 -0.56 10.31 -16.07
CA ASP A 117 -0.11 9.38 -17.11
C ASP A 117 0.22 8.00 -16.50
N TYR A 118 -0.82 7.29 -16.06
CA TYR A 118 -0.73 6.00 -15.39
C TYR A 118 -0.01 4.92 -16.21
N THR A 119 0.15 5.09 -17.52
CA THR A 119 0.87 4.16 -18.40
C THR A 119 2.38 4.17 -18.20
N LYS A 120 2.92 5.21 -17.53
CA LYS A 120 4.34 5.36 -17.23
C LYS A 120 4.77 4.75 -15.90
N VAL A 121 3.84 4.29 -15.09
CA VAL A 121 4.14 3.71 -13.78
C VAL A 121 4.89 2.39 -13.97
N VAL A 122 6.08 2.28 -13.36
CA VAL A 122 6.92 1.08 -13.36
C VAL A 122 6.91 0.40 -11.99
N PRO A 123 7.09 -0.93 -11.89
CA PRO A 123 7.14 -1.61 -10.60
C PRO A 123 8.28 -1.10 -9.72
N PHE A 124 8.07 -1.12 -8.39
CA PHE A 124 9.13 -0.78 -7.44
C PHE A 124 10.36 -1.68 -7.62
N PRO A 125 11.59 -1.12 -7.59
CA PRO A 125 12.80 -1.94 -7.59
C PRO A 125 12.92 -2.72 -6.26
N PRO A 126 13.47 -3.95 -6.28
CA PRO A 126 13.67 -4.73 -5.06
C PRO A 126 14.50 -3.96 -4.04
N GLY A 127 14.03 -3.92 -2.80
CA GLY A 127 14.69 -3.26 -1.70
C GLY A 127 14.45 -1.76 -1.58
N LEU A 128 13.64 -1.15 -2.46
CA LEU A 128 13.13 0.20 -2.22
C LEU A 128 12.43 0.24 -0.86
N ARG A 129 12.76 1.24 -0.03
CA ARG A 129 12.16 1.40 1.28
C ARG A 129 12.08 2.87 1.67
N TYR A 130 11.00 3.25 2.33
CA TYR A 130 10.79 4.64 2.74
C TYR A 130 9.75 4.72 3.87
N VAL A 131 9.70 5.89 4.51
CA VAL A 131 8.71 6.24 5.54
C VAL A 131 7.76 7.31 4.99
N ALA A 132 6.45 7.05 5.00
CA ALA A 132 5.42 8.04 4.67
C ALA A 132 4.81 8.63 5.95
N GLY A 133 4.55 9.95 6.00
CA GLY A 133 4.09 10.63 7.22
C GLY A 133 5.22 11.02 8.16
N SER A 134 4.93 11.35 9.42
CA SER A 134 5.95 11.75 10.40
C SER A 134 5.48 11.54 11.85
N VAL A 135 6.37 10.98 12.68
CA VAL A 135 6.15 10.87 14.14
C VAL A 135 6.12 12.22 14.85
N THR A 136 6.77 13.24 14.31
CA THR A 136 6.89 14.57 14.94
C THR A 136 5.92 15.59 14.35
N ALA A 137 5.01 15.17 13.46
CA ALA A 137 4.06 16.09 12.87
C ALA A 137 3.19 16.75 13.95
N THR A 138 2.92 18.02 13.77
CA THR A 138 1.80 18.71 14.42
C THR A 138 0.49 18.33 13.73
N GLN A 139 -0.64 18.61 14.37
CA GLN A 139 -1.95 18.40 13.76
C GLN A 139 -2.11 19.18 12.43
N ASP A 140 -1.61 20.41 12.37
CA ASP A 140 -1.68 21.25 11.17
C ASP A 140 -0.83 20.69 10.02
N GLU A 141 0.39 20.24 10.33
CA GLU A 141 1.26 19.59 9.35
C GLU A 141 0.65 18.28 8.83
N PHE A 142 0.03 17.48 9.72
CA PHE A 142 -0.65 16.25 9.32
C PHE A 142 -1.83 16.53 8.40
N GLN A 143 -2.66 17.52 8.72
CA GLN A 143 -3.81 17.93 7.91
C GLN A 143 -3.42 18.38 6.50
N HIS A 144 -2.32 19.12 6.38
CA HIS A 144 -1.90 19.72 5.10
C HIS A 144 -0.85 18.88 4.34
N ALA A 145 -0.41 17.76 4.92
CA ALA A 145 0.56 16.86 4.31
C ALA A 145 0.07 16.38 2.93
N PRO A 146 0.98 16.18 1.96
CA PRO A 146 0.62 15.72 0.62
C PRO A 146 0.01 14.31 0.59
N GLY A 147 0.30 13.48 1.59
CA GLY A 147 -0.30 12.15 1.75
C GLY A 147 -1.65 12.14 2.48
N ALA A 148 -2.10 13.29 3.01
CA ALA A 148 -3.34 13.39 3.77
C ALA A 148 -4.55 13.35 2.83
N ILE A 149 -5.59 12.60 3.25
CA ILE A 149 -6.80 12.40 2.44
C ILE A 149 -8.04 12.85 3.25
N GLU A 150 -8.64 11.98 4.06
CA GLU A 150 -9.84 12.32 4.86
C GLU A 150 -9.56 12.39 6.37
N GLY A 151 -8.31 12.28 6.80
CA GLY A 151 -7.95 12.15 8.21
C GLY A 151 -8.42 10.81 8.82
N TRP A 152 -8.69 10.83 10.13
CA TRP A 152 -9.27 9.72 10.88
C TRP A 152 -10.78 9.67 10.68
N GLU A 153 -11.30 8.47 10.43
CA GLU A 153 -12.70 8.20 10.16
C GLU A 153 -13.27 7.23 11.20
N CYS A 154 -14.50 7.46 11.66
CA CYS A 154 -15.17 6.57 12.60
C CYS A 154 -16.69 6.58 12.44
N GLY A 155 -17.24 5.51 11.86
CA GLY A 155 -18.64 5.50 11.44
C GLY A 155 -18.87 6.59 10.40
N ASP A 156 -19.81 7.51 10.67
CA ASP A 156 -20.12 8.66 9.80
C ASP A 156 -19.28 9.91 10.12
N SER A 157 -18.32 9.82 11.06
CA SER A 157 -17.38 10.91 11.36
C SER A 157 -16.14 10.79 10.46
N PHE A 158 -15.79 11.85 9.75
CA PHE A 158 -14.65 11.95 8.85
C PHE A 158 -14.02 13.36 8.94
N HIS A 159 -12.91 13.61 8.26
CA HIS A 159 -12.10 14.85 8.37
C HIS A 159 -11.57 15.13 9.78
N ASN A 160 -11.30 14.11 10.58
CA ASN A 160 -10.68 14.28 11.89
C ASN A 160 -9.15 14.25 11.78
N TRP A 161 -8.48 15.37 12.07
CA TRP A 161 -7.01 15.47 11.97
C TRP A 161 -6.28 15.04 13.24
N ASP A 162 -7.01 14.51 14.21
CA ASP A 162 -6.53 13.71 15.34
C ASP A 162 -7.55 12.58 15.57
N ILE A 163 -7.20 11.57 16.36
CA ILE A 163 -8.13 10.50 16.72
C ILE A 163 -9.33 11.14 17.44
N PRO A 164 -10.57 10.96 16.94
CA PRO A 164 -11.75 11.55 17.56
C PRO A 164 -11.95 10.99 18.96
N VAL A 165 -12.36 11.82 19.92
CA VAL A 165 -12.55 11.40 21.32
C VAL A 165 -13.79 10.53 21.55
N GLN A 166 -14.67 10.44 20.55
CA GLN A 166 -15.85 9.60 20.56
C GLN A 166 -16.08 9.00 19.17
N CYS A 167 -16.55 7.77 19.17
CA CYS A 167 -16.82 6.98 17.98
C CYS A 167 -18.18 6.31 18.13
N THR A 168 -18.98 6.25 17.07
CA THR A 168 -20.26 5.52 17.08
C THR A 168 -20.05 4.08 17.56
N PRO A 169 -20.67 3.63 18.68
CA PRO A 169 -20.45 2.28 19.18
C PRO A 169 -20.75 1.20 18.14
N GLY A 170 -19.84 0.25 17.98
CA GLY A 170 -19.93 -0.80 16.96
C GLY A 170 -19.34 -0.43 15.59
N SER A 171 -18.89 0.81 15.40
CA SER A 171 -18.05 1.19 14.25
C SER A 171 -16.58 0.80 14.46
N GLN A 172 -15.71 1.26 13.56
CA GLN A 172 -14.27 1.09 13.61
C GLN A 172 -13.59 2.45 13.42
N LEU A 173 -12.40 2.60 14.00
CA LEU A 173 -11.50 3.70 13.69
C LEU A 173 -10.74 3.36 12.40
N ASN A 174 -10.70 4.28 11.44
CA ASN A 174 -10.04 4.07 10.16
C ASN A 174 -9.13 5.25 9.83
N ILE A 175 -8.12 4.99 9.00
CA ILE A 175 -7.27 6.02 8.41
C ILE A 175 -6.85 5.60 7.00
N ARG A 176 -6.80 6.59 6.10
CA ARG A 176 -6.16 6.46 4.79
C ARG A 176 -5.03 7.45 4.66
N TYR A 177 -3.87 6.98 4.23
CA TYR A 177 -2.70 7.85 4.02
C TYR A 177 -1.90 7.39 2.81
N GLN A 178 -1.54 8.35 1.96
CA GLN A 178 -0.83 8.11 0.70
C GLN A 178 0.68 8.35 0.84
N ALA A 179 1.47 7.55 0.15
CA ALA A 179 2.92 7.69 0.04
C ALA A 179 3.30 8.55 -1.18
N PRO A 180 4.53 9.08 -1.24
CA PRO A 180 5.11 9.56 -2.48
C PRO A 180 5.16 8.46 -3.55
N SER A 181 5.10 8.84 -4.83
CA SER A 181 5.02 7.93 -5.99
C SER A 181 6.00 8.28 -7.12
N CYS A 182 6.95 9.18 -6.86
CA CYS A 182 8.00 9.57 -7.79
C CYS A 182 9.35 9.24 -7.18
N TRP A 183 10.08 8.33 -7.79
CA TRP A 183 11.39 7.87 -7.35
C TRP A 183 12.50 8.61 -8.12
N ASP A 184 13.62 8.90 -7.45
CA ASP A 184 14.80 9.53 -8.07
C ASP A 184 15.50 8.66 -9.14
N GLY A 185 15.16 7.37 -9.20
CA GLY A 185 15.73 6.43 -10.18
C GLY A 185 17.10 5.87 -9.77
N VAL A 186 17.60 6.22 -8.59
CA VAL A 186 18.97 5.92 -8.14
C VAL A 186 18.97 5.23 -6.78
N HIS A 187 18.33 5.81 -5.76
CA HIS A 187 18.52 5.39 -4.37
C HIS A 187 17.35 4.54 -3.88
N LEU A 188 17.64 3.33 -3.39
CA LEU A 188 16.63 2.47 -2.76
C LEU A 188 16.24 2.93 -1.34
N ASP A 189 17.03 3.83 -0.76
CA ASP A 189 16.82 4.45 0.54
C ASP A 189 17.68 5.74 0.58
N SER A 190 17.30 6.70 1.42
CA SER A 190 18.06 7.94 1.67
C SER A 190 18.36 8.07 3.15
N ALA A 191 19.29 8.96 3.53
CA ALA A 191 19.69 9.13 4.93
C ALA A 191 18.54 9.54 5.87
N ASP A 192 17.51 10.17 5.32
CA ASP A 192 16.27 10.56 6.01
C ASP A 192 15.09 9.61 5.71
N HIS A 193 15.33 8.53 4.95
CA HIS A 193 14.37 7.53 4.51
C HIS A 193 13.16 8.09 3.73
N LYS A 194 13.30 9.30 3.16
CA LYS A 194 12.23 10.05 2.51
C LYS A 194 12.67 10.71 1.21
N SER A 195 13.78 11.43 1.20
CA SER A 195 14.19 12.33 0.11
C SER A 195 14.53 11.68 -1.24
N HIS A 196 14.64 10.35 -1.32
CA HIS A 196 14.74 9.64 -2.60
C HIS A 196 13.37 9.43 -3.27
N MET A 197 12.28 9.81 -2.58
CA MET A 197 10.91 9.74 -3.03
C MET A 197 10.26 11.13 -2.94
N ALA A 198 9.43 11.46 -3.93
CA ALA A 198 8.65 12.69 -3.98
C ALA A 198 7.18 12.43 -4.31
N TYR A 199 6.33 13.35 -3.85
CA TYR A 199 4.95 13.39 -4.30
C TYR A 199 4.89 14.05 -5.69
N PRO A 200 3.99 13.60 -6.58
CA PRO A 200 3.70 14.30 -7.82
C PRO A 200 3.28 15.74 -7.56
N ASP A 201 3.52 16.62 -8.54
CA ASP A 201 3.04 17.99 -8.50
C ASP A 201 1.50 18.00 -8.40
N ARG A 202 0.94 18.77 -7.44
CA ARG A 202 -0.49 18.75 -7.12
C ARG A 202 -1.38 19.26 -8.25
N THR A 203 -0.83 20.01 -9.20
CA THR A 203 -1.60 20.61 -10.30
C THR A 203 -1.55 19.76 -11.55
N THR A 204 -0.35 19.33 -11.94
CA THR A 204 -0.10 18.58 -13.17
C THR A 204 -0.21 17.07 -12.97
N LEU A 205 -0.12 16.59 -11.72
CA LEU A 205 -0.04 15.16 -11.36
C LEU A 205 1.08 14.46 -12.13
N THR A 206 2.22 15.13 -12.27
CA THR A 206 3.43 14.62 -12.90
C THR A 206 4.57 14.57 -11.89
N CYS A 207 5.51 13.66 -12.15
CA CYS A 207 6.68 13.56 -11.30
C CYS A 207 7.64 14.75 -11.49
N PRO A 208 8.21 15.30 -10.40
CA PRO A 208 9.26 16.30 -10.46
C PRO A 208 10.48 15.83 -11.28
N GLY A 209 11.23 16.78 -11.84
CA GLY A 209 12.39 16.47 -12.69
C GLY A 209 13.57 15.78 -11.98
N ASP A 210 13.68 15.98 -10.67
CA ASP A 210 14.65 15.30 -9.79
C ASP A 210 14.15 13.92 -9.30
N HIS A 211 12.87 13.59 -9.53
CA HIS A 211 12.25 12.30 -9.20
C HIS A 211 11.55 11.70 -10.42
N PRO A 212 12.26 11.43 -11.52
CA PRO A 212 11.63 11.26 -12.83
C PRO A 212 10.94 9.89 -13.03
N VAL A 213 11.07 8.94 -12.10
CA VAL A 213 10.58 7.57 -12.27
C VAL A 213 9.25 7.38 -11.52
N PRO A 214 8.10 7.31 -12.21
CA PRO A 214 6.83 7.06 -11.56
C PRO A 214 6.74 5.61 -11.11
N VAL A 215 6.45 5.40 -9.83
CA VAL A 215 6.24 4.10 -9.21
C VAL A 215 4.86 4.08 -8.54
N PRO A 216 4.33 2.91 -8.11
CA PRO A 216 3.00 2.89 -7.50
C PRO A 216 2.91 3.82 -6.29
N MET A 217 1.80 4.53 -6.15
CA MET A 217 1.45 5.22 -4.92
C MET A 217 0.85 4.21 -3.95
N LEU A 218 1.53 3.94 -2.83
CA LEU A 218 0.92 3.18 -1.75
C LEU A 218 -0.12 4.05 -1.04
N GLU A 219 -1.30 3.48 -0.79
CA GLU A 219 -2.28 4.03 0.14
C GLU A 219 -2.61 2.97 1.17
N PHE A 220 -2.23 3.22 2.43
CA PHE A 220 -2.60 2.35 3.53
C PHE A 220 -4.01 2.72 3.96
N LYS A 221 -4.95 1.79 3.85
CA LYS A 221 -6.30 1.90 4.41
C LYS A 221 -6.42 0.94 5.60
N MET A 222 -6.17 1.47 6.79
CA MET A 222 -6.11 0.71 8.03
C MET A 222 -7.36 0.94 8.87
N ALA A 223 -7.84 -0.12 9.51
CA ALA A 223 -9.06 -0.18 10.29
C ALA A 223 -8.84 -0.93 11.60
N PHE A 224 -9.32 -0.34 12.69
CA PHE A 224 -9.10 -0.82 14.05
C PHE A 224 -10.45 -1.05 14.74
N PRO A 225 -10.67 -2.23 15.37
CA PRO A 225 -11.94 -2.59 15.99
C PRO A 225 -12.13 -1.91 17.35
N VAL A 226 -12.12 -0.58 17.37
CA VAL A 226 -12.32 0.26 18.56
C VAL A 226 -13.33 1.36 18.25
N SER A 227 -14.25 1.58 19.19
CA SER A 227 -15.33 2.58 19.10
C SER A 227 -15.88 2.90 20.49
N GLY A 228 -16.84 3.83 20.58
CA GLY A 228 -17.36 4.33 21.84
C GLY A 228 -16.49 5.44 22.41
N ASP A 229 -16.11 5.32 23.68
CA ASP A 229 -15.17 6.25 24.32
C ASP A 229 -13.74 6.02 23.80
N MET A 230 -13.22 7.00 23.07
CA MET A 230 -11.92 6.95 22.44
C MET A 230 -10.88 7.78 23.20
N SER A 231 -11.20 8.29 24.39
CA SER A 231 -10.30 9.16 25.16
C SER A 231 -8.96 8.50 25.51
N GLY A 232 -8.95 7.17 25.65
CA GLY A 232 -7.74 6.37 25.84
C GLY A 232 -7.03 5.93 24.56
N VAL A 233 -7.61 6.21 23.38
CA VAL A 233 -7.10 5.70 22.10
C VAL A 233 -5.99 6.59 21.55
N HIS A 234 -4.86 5.98 21.22
CA HIS A 234 -3.67 6.67 20.72
C HIS A 234 -2.79 5.73 19.89
N LEU A 235 -1.83 6.31 19.17
CA LEU A 235 -0.76 5.57 18.50
C LEU A 235 0.39 5.35 19.47
N ALA A 236 1.16 4.29 19.28
CA ALA A 236 2.44 4.09 19.95
C ALA A 236 3.40 5.27 19.80
N SER A 237 3.31 6.01 18.69
CA SER A 237 4.04 7.24 18.39
C SER A 237 3.44 8.51 19.01
N GLY A 238 2.27 8.43 19.66
CA GLY A 238 1.58 9.55 20.29
C GLY A 238 0.16 9.77 19.76
N ARG A 239 -0.19 11.03 19.48
CA ARG A 239 -1.54 11.40 19.00
C ARG A 239 -1.77 10.95 17.55
N GLY A 240 -3.01 11.04 17.08
CA GLY A 240 -3.40 10.58 15.74
C GLY A 240 -2.65 11.25 14.59
N TYR A 241 -2.17 12.48 14.78
CA TYR A 241 -1.37 13.21 13.79
C TYR A 241 0.09 12.74 13.70
N SER A 242 0.56 11.89 14.62
CA SER A 242 1.87 11.23 14.52
C SER A 242 1.87 10.02 13.57
N TRP A 243 0.76 9.82 12.84
CA TRP A 243 0.61 8.72 11.90
C TRP A 243 1.70 8.76 10.83
N HIS A 244 2.26 7.59 10.61
CA HIS A 244 3.18 7.29 9.55
C HIS A 244 3.06 5.80 9.23
N TYR A 245 3.67 5.39 8.15
CA TYR A 245 3.90 3.99 7.87
C TYR A 245 5.16 3.83 7.05
N ASP A 246 5.60 2.59 7.02
CA ASP A 246 6.87 2.20 6.46
C ASP A 246 6.64 1.05 5.50
N PHE A 247 7.45 1.03 4.45
CA PHE A 247 7.40 0.02 3.43
C PHE A 247 8.81 -0.42 3.08
N PHE A 248 9.01 -1.73 2.97
CA PHE A 248 10.24 -2.33 2.46
C PHE A 248 9.89 -3.35 1.38
N ASN A 249 10.13 -2.97 0.12
CA ASN A 249 9.76 -3.78 -1.04
C ASN A 249 10.60 -5.06 -1.13
N ALA A 250 9.93 -6.21 -1.09
CA ALA A 250 10.53 -7.50 -1.38
C ALA A 250 9.58 -8.41 -2.19
N TRP A 251 8.68 -7.81 -2.98
CA TRP A 251 7.90 -8.51 -3.98
C TRP A 251 8.77 -9.36 -4.91
N ASP A 252 8.25 -10.52 -5.33
CA ASP A 252 8.75 -11.20 -6.53
C ASP A 252 8.65 -10.26 -7.74
N PRO A 253 9.77 -9.93 -8.42
CA PRO A 253 9.75 -8.91 -9.46
C PRO A 253 8.82 -9.24 -10.65
N PRO A 254 8.79 -10.47 -11.19
CA PRO A 254 7.82 -10.85 -12.22
C PRO A 254 6.36 -10.65 -11.80
N THR A 255 6.00 -11.04 -10.57
CA THR A 255 4.63 -10.89 -10.08
C THR A 255 4.22 -9.42 -9.96
N LEU A 256 5.06 -8.57 -9.35
CA LEU A 256 4.76 -7.14 -9.21
C LEU A 256 4.68 -6.45 -10.58
N ALA A 257 5.60 -6.77 -11.50
CA ALA A 257 5.57 -6.23 -12.86
C ALA A 257 4.26 -6.58 -13.58
N ALA A 258 3.80 -7.83 -13.48
CA ALA A 258 2.55 -8.26 -14.11
C ALA A 258 1.33 -7.52 -13.54
N LEU A 259 1.27 -7.32 -12.22
CA LEU A 259 0.20 -6.57 -11.57
C LEU A 259 0.21 -5.09 -11.98
N VAL A 260 1.37 -4.44 -11.99
CA VAL A 260 1.50 -3.03 -12.42
C VAL A 260 1.10 -2.87 -13.89
N THR A 261 1.61 -3.71 -14.79
CA THR A 261 1.29 -3.64 -16.22
C THR A 261 -0.19 -3.89 -16.49
N HIS A 262 -0.78 -4.89 -15.84
CA HIS A 262 -2.17 -5.23 -16.08
C HIS A 262 -3.14 -4.22 -15.45
N CYS A 263 -2.95 -3.92 -14.16
CA CYS A 263 -3.93 -3.17 -13.38
C CYS A 263 -3.73 -1.66 -13.47
N ILE A 264 -2.51 -1.19 -13.26
CA ILE A 264 -2.22 0.25 -13.30
C ILE A 264 -2.14 0.69 -14.76
N ASN A 265 -1.20 0.15 -15.55
CA ASN A 265 -1.02 0.60 -16.93
C ASN A 265 -2.20 0.20 -17.85
N GLY A 266 -2.94 -0.86 -17.49
CA GLY A 266 -4.13 -1.31 -18.23
C GLY A 266 -5.43 -0.59 -17.87
N GLY A 267 -5.39 0.34 -16.91
CA GLY A 267 -6.51 1.21 -16.53
C GLY A 267 -7.63 0.49 -15.77
N LEU A 268 -7.29 -0.37 -14.81
CA LEU A 268 -8.21 -1.26 -14.11
C LEU A 268 -8.24 -1.02 -12.60
N GLN A 269 -9.35 -1.41 -11.97
CA GLN A 269 -9.52 -1.47 -10.53
C GLN A 269 -9.47 -2.94 -10.07
N CYS A 270 -8.26 -3.42 -9.81
CA CYS A 270 -8.04 -4.83 -9.53
C CYS A 270 -8.22 -5.20 -8.05
N ASP A 271 -8.79 -6.39 -7.84
CA ASP A 271 -8.66 -7.15 -6.59
C ASP A 271 -7.21 -7.68 -6.40
N PRO A 272 -6.90 -8.38 -5.29
CA PRO A 272 -5.56 -8.92 -5.06
C PRO A 272 -5.09 -10.02 -6.02
N ARG A 273 -5.95 -10.52 -6.92
CA ARG A 273 -5.55 -11.41 -8.02
C ARG A 273 -5.25 -10.67 -9.31
N GLY A 274 -5.45 -9.36 -9.34
CA GLY A 274 -5.37 -8.60 -10.57
C GLY A 274 -6.64 -8.72 -11.42
N PHE A 275 -7.80 -8.99 -10.82
CA PHE A 275 -9.09 -9.08 -11.51
C PHE A 275 -9.94 -7.84 -11.25
N ASP A 276 -10.50 -7.25 -12.31
CA ASP A 276 -11.43 -6.11 -12.22
C ASP A 276 -12.88 -6.60 -12.37
N LEU A 277 -13.68 -6.41 -11.32
CA LEU A 277 -15.08 -6.84 -11.29
C LEU A 277 -15.95 -6.08 -12.31
N TYR A 278 -15.58 -4.84 -12.63
CA TYR A 278 -16.31 -3.99 -13.58
C TYR A 278 -15.88 -4.25 -15.03
N LYS A 279 -14.71 -4.87 -15.23
CA LYS A 279 -14.13 -5.22 -16.55
C LYS A 279 -13.68 -6.69 -16.61
N PRO A 280 -14.59 -7.65 -16.39
CA PRO A 280 -14.24 -9.07 -16.27
C PRO A 280 -13.65 -9.67 -17.56
N ASP A 281 -13.94 -9.08 -18.72
CA ASP A 281 -13.41 -9.46 -20.03
C ASP A 281 -11.89 -9.23 -20.14
N ARG A 282 -11.33 -8.38 -19.27
CA ARG A 282 -9.88 -8.08 -19.23
C ARG A 282 -9.07 -9.20 -18.57
N GLY A 283 -9.72 -10.12 -17.84
CA GLY A 283 -9.09 -11.28 -17.23
C GLY A 283 -8.51 -11.01 -15.84
N THR A 284 -7.58 -11.87 -15.41
CA THR A 284 -6.92 -11.83 -14.10
C THR A 284 -5.42 -12.07 -14.27
N VAL A 285 -4.60 -11.48 -13.40
CA VAL A 285 -3.13 -11.65 -13.44
C VAL A 285 -2.71 -12.95 -12.76
N LEU A 286 -3.27 -13.22 -11.59
CA LEU A 286 -2.90 -14.33 -10.73
C LEU A 286 -3.97 -15.42 -10.79
N GLY A 287 -3.50 -16.67 -10.67
CA GLY A 287 -4.37 -17.84 -10.61
C GLY A 287 -5.12 -17.96 -9.28
N PRO A 288 -5.92 -19.03 -9.09
CA PRO A 288 -6.63 -19.29 -7.84
C PRO A 288 -5.74 -19.40 -6.60
N ASN A 289 -4.45 -19.69 -6.78
CA ASN A 289 -3.45 -19.72 -5.71
C ASN A 289 -2.77 -18.35 -5.47
N TYR A 290 -3.27 -17.26 -6.07
CA TYR A 290 -2.71 -15.90 -5.97
C TYR A 290 -1.24 -15.81 -6.42
N ARG A 291 -0.85 -16.65 -7.39
CA ARG A 291 0.47 -16.61 -8.01
C ARG A 291 0.36 -16.52 -9.52
N LEU A 292 1.45 -16.13 -10.17
CA LEU A 292 1.53 -16.17 -11.63
C LEU A 292 1.22 -17.58 -12.17
N PRO A 293 0.55 -17.70 -13.33
CA PRO A 293 0.26 -18.97 -13.95
C PRO A 293 1.50 -19.87 -14.07
N GLY A 294 1.35 -21.15 -13.72
CA GLY A 294 2.44 -22.13 -13.75
C GLY A 294 3.30 -22.18 -12.50
N ARG A 295 3.07 -21.32 -11.50
CA ARG A 295 3.69 -21.44 -10.17
C ARG A 295 2.81 -22.26 -9.23
N PRO A 296 3.39 -23.16 -8.41
CA PRO A 296 2.65 -23.98 -7.45
C PRO A 296 2.05 -23.13 -6.33
#